data_AF-A0A4Y7L931-F1
#
_entry.id   AF-A0A4Y7L931-F1
#
_cell.length_a   1.000
_cell.length_b   1.000
_cell.length_c   1.000
_cell.angle_alpha   90.00
_cell.angle_beta   90.00
_cell.angle_gamma   90.00
#
_symmetry.space_group_name_H-M   'P 1'
#
loop_
_entity.id
_entity.type
_entity.pdbx_description
1 polymer ?
#
loop_
_entity_poly.entity_id
_entity_poly.type
_entity_poly.pdbx_seq_one_letter_code
_entity_poly.pdbx_strand_id
1 'polypeptide(L)'
;MVLSTGEINNYQERSNYFRIGGVAADLPHGWIDKCLDFCDYFLTGVAEYQKLITRNPIFLERVEGVGVVGGEEAINWGLSGPMLRASGIQWDLRKIDHYECYDEFDWEVQ
;
A
#
# COMPACT_ATOMS: atom_id res chain seq x y z
N MET A 1 0.44 18.01 -7.41
CA MET A 1 -1.00 17.70 -7.35
C MET A 1 -1.21 16.89 -6.07
N VAL A 2 -1.55 17.55 -4.97
CA VAL A 2 -1.76 16.88 -3.67
C VAL A 2 -3.23 16.44 -3.70
N LEU A 3 -3.50 15.14 -3.80
CA LEU A 3 -4.81 14.59 -3.46
C LEU A 3 -5.00 14.70 -1.95
N SER A 4 -5.12 15.94 -1.46
CA SER A 4 -5.24 16.17 -0.04
C SER A 4 -6.67 15.82 0.36
N THR A 5 -6.79 15.01 1.40
CA THR A 5 -7.96 14.90 2.28
C THR A 5 -8.55 16.25 2.72
N GLY A 6 -7.83 17.36 2.49
CA GLY A 6 -8.33 18.72 2.60
C GLY A 6 -9.57 19.02 1.75
N GLU A 7 -9.73 18.43 0.57
CA GLU A 7 -10.96 18.64 -0.25
C GLU A 7 -12.20 17.95 0.36
N ILE A 8 -12.01 16.94 1.22
CA ILE A 8 -13.08 16.11 1.77
C ILE A 8 -13.41 16.51 3.22
N ASN A 9 -12.39 16.87 4.02
CA ASN A 9 -12.57 17.16 5.45
C ASN A 9 -11.83 18.43 5.94
N ASN A 10 -11.31 19.31 5.07
CA ASN A 10 -10.52 20.50 5.45
C ASN A 10 -9.29 20.22 6.36
N TYR A 11 -8.92 18.95 6.55
CA TYR A 11 -7.78 18.53 7.35
C TYR A 11 -6.83 17.70 6.48
N GLN A 12 -5.57 18.11 6.42
CA GLN A 12 -4.57 17.53 5.51
C GLN A 12 -4.02 16.17 6.00
N GLU A 13 -3.95 15.94 7.32
CA GLU A 13 -3.37 14.70 7.89
C GLU A 13 -4.34 13.95 8.82
N ARG A 14 -5.22 14.66 9.54
CA ARG A 14 -6.20 14.04 10.45
C ARG A 14 -7.61 14.15 9.90
N SER A 15 -7.91 13.27 8.95
CA SER A 15 -9.24 13.17 8.35
C SER A 15 -10.14 12.22 9.16
N ASN A 16 -11.22 12.74 9.75
CA ASN A 16 -12.25 11.93 10.41
C ASN A 16 -13.31 11.43 9.39
N TYR A 17 -12.82 10.85 8.28
CA TYR A 17 -13.67 10.43 7.17
C TYR A 17 -14.34 9.09 7.43
N PHE A 18 -13.59 8.10 7.94
CA PHE A 18 -14.14 6.82 8.34
C PHE A 18 -14.78 6.93 9.71
N ARG A 19 -16.03 6.46 9.84
CA ARG A 19 -16.80 6.46 11.08
C ARG A 19 -17.46 5.09 11.26
N ILE A 20 -17.78 4.75 12.51
CA ILE A 20 -18.61 3.56 12.78
C ILE A 20 -19.94 3.76 12.05
N GLY A 21 -20.25 2.85 11.11
CA GLY A 21 -21.43 2.95 10.24
C GLY A 21 -21.14 3.45 8.81
N GLY A 22 -19.89 3.75 8.45
CA GLY A 22 -19.48 4.04 7.07
C GLY A 22 -18.58 5.27 6.95
N VAL A 23 -18.96 6.20 6.07
CA VAL A 23 -18.19 7.40 5.76
C VAL A 23 -18.89 8.66 6.24
N ALA A 24 -18.12 9.71 6.52
CA ALA A 24 -18.61 10.97 7.08
C ALA A 24 -19.35 11.85 6.05
N ALA A 25 -18.97 11.77 4.78
CA ALA A 25 -19.50 12.57 3.69
C ALA A 25 -19.28 11.86 2.34
N ASP A 26 -20.07 12.22 1.33
CA ASP A 26 -19.86 11.78 -0.04
C ASP A 26 -18.63 12.46 -0.66
N LEU A 27 -18.17 11.88 -1.78
CA LEU A 27 -17.05 12.43 -2.55
C LEU A 27 -17.45 13.75 -3.25
N PRO A 28 -16.57 14.77 -3.28
CA PRO A 28 -16.81 16.00 -4.03
C PRO A 28 -16.99 15.75 -5.53
N HIS A 29 -17.71 16.66 -6.21
CA HIS A 29 -17.88 16.59 -7.66
C HIS A 29 -16.53 16.69 -8.39
N GLY A 30 -16.32 15.81 -9.39
CA GLY A 30 -15.06 15.73 -10.16
C GLY A 30 -13.88 15.08 -9.41
N TRP A 31 -14.09 14.55 -8.20
CA TRP A 31 -13.03 13.89 -7.44
C TRP A 31 -12.54 12.60 -8.10
N ILE A 32 -13.46 11.82 -8.69
CA ILE A 32 -13.13 10.55 -9.36
C ILE A 32 -12.21 10.81 -10.55
N ASP A 33 -12.53 11.80 -11.39
CA ASP A 33 -11.71 12.13 -12.56
C ASP A 33 -10.29 12.55 -12.15
N LYS A 34 -10.17 13.41 -11.12
CA LYS A 34 -8.85 13.78 -10.55
C LYS A 34 -8.09 12.58 -10.00
N CYS A 35 -8.79 11.62 -9.40
CA CYS A 35 -8.17 10.40 -8.85
C CYS A 35 -7.61 9.54 -9.98
N LEU A 36 -8.36 9.37 -11.07
CA LEU A 36 -7.92 8.64 -12.26
C LEU A 36 -6.72 9.32 -12.92
N ASP A 37 -6.78 10.64 -13.12
CA ASP A 37 -5.65 11.43 -13.66
C ASP A 37 -4.39 11.26 -12.80
N PHE A 38 -4.55 11.21 -11.48
CA PHE A 38 -3.44 10.96 -10.57
C PHE A 38 -2.89 9.54 -10.69
N CYS A 39 -3.75 8.53 -10.80
CA CYS A 39 -3.31 7.14 -11.01
C CYS A 39 -2.44 7.02 -12.26
N ASP A 40 -2.85 7.61 -13.38
CA ASP A 40 -2.09 7.60 -14.64
C ASP A 40 -0.73 8.31 -14.49
N TYR A 41 -0.72 9.46 -13.83
CA TYR A 41 0.50 10.19 -13.54
C TYR A 41 1.44 9.39 -12.61
N PHE A 42 0.91 8.84 -11.52
CA PHE A 42 1.70 8.21 -10.47
C PHE A 42 2.37 6.91 -10.94
N LEU A 43 1.70 6.13 -11.79
CA LEU A 43 2.27 4.92 -12.37
C LEU A 43 3.58 5.21 -13.13
N THR A 44 3.64 6.34 -13.84
CA THR A 44 4.87 6.77 -14.53
C THR A 44 5.98 7.07 -13.53
N GLY A 45 5.67 7.78 -12.44
CA GLY A 45 6.63 8.07 -11.37
C GLY A 45 7.16 6.79 -10.70
N VAL A 46 6.30 5.81 -10.43
CA VAL A 46 6.70 4.51 -9.86
C VAL A 46 7.71 3.80 -10.77
N ALA A 47 7.47 3.77 -12.08
CA ALA A 47 8.38 3.16 -13.05
C ALA A 47 9.76 3.85 -13.07
N GLU A 48 9.79 5.19 -12.94
CA GLU A 48 11.04 5.95 -12.83
C GLU A 48 11.81 5.60 -11.56
N TYR A 49 11.14 5.57 -10.40
CA TYR A 49 11.77 5.17 -9.14
C TYR A 49 12.30 3.74 -9.18
N GLN A 50 11.53 2.80 -9.76
CA GLN A 50 11.95 1.42 -9.92
C GLN A 50 13.21 1.32 -10.79
N LYS A 51 13.29 2.07 -11.89
CA LYS A 51 14.47 2.12 -12.75
C LYS A 51 15.71 2.64 -12.00
N LEU A 52 15.55 3.59 -11.09
CA LEU A 52 16.64 4.19 -10.33
C LEU A 52 17.14 3.29 -9.19
N ILE A 53 16.25 2.53 -8.53
CA ILE A 53 16.58 1.82 -7.29
C ILE A 53 16.80 0.33 -7.54
N THR A 54 15.92 -0.34 -8.29
CA THR A 54 15.87 -1.81 -8.33
C THR A 54 17.13 -2.46 -8.91
N ARG A 55 17.82 -1.80 -9.84
CA ARG A 55 19.06 -2.32 -10.47
C ARG A 55 20.30 -1.52 -10.09
N ASN A 56 20.23 -0.69 -9.05
CA ASN A 56 21.37 0.09 -8.61
C ASN A 56 22.32 -0.79 -7.80
N PRO A 57 23.56 -1.03 -8.28
CA PRO A 57 24.49 -1.94 -7.60
C PRO A 57 24.88 -1.44 -6.20
N ILE A 58 24.98 -0.12 -6.00
CA ILE A 58 25.31 0.47 -4.69
C ILE A 58 24.16 0.22 -3.70
N PHE A 59 22.92 0.23 -4.18
CA PHE A 59 21.77 -0.05 -3.34
C PHE A 59 21.71 -1.54 -2.98
N LEU A 60 21.87 -2.43 -3.97
CA LEU A 60 21.87 -3.87 -3.77
C LEU A 60 22.98 -4.32 -2.80
N GLU A 61 24.20 -3.84 -2.97
CA GLU A 61 25.33 -4.14 -2.07
C GLU A 61 25.05 -3.77 -0.60
N ARG A 62 24.20 -2.76 -0.37
CA ARG A 62 23.86 -2.29 1.00
C ARG A 62 22.71 -3.03 1.65
N VAL A 63 21.83 -3.66 0.88
CA VAL A 63 20.59 -4.28 1.39
C VAL A 63 20.60 -5.79 1.25
N GLU A 64 21.34 -6.34 0.30
CA GLU A 64 21.40 -7.78 0.06
C GLU A 64 22.11 -8.48 1.23
N GLY A 65 21.47 -9.50 1.79
CA GLY A 65 21.99 -10.27 2.93
C GLY A 65 21.85 -9.58 4.30
N VAL A 66 21.25 -8.38 4.37
CA VAL A 66 21.02 -7.67 5.64
C VAL A 66 19.64 -7.99 6.19
N GLY A 67 19.57 -8.34 7.48
CA GLY A 67 18.30 -8.54 8.18
C GLY A 67 17.47 -9.72 7.66
N VAL A 68 18.13 -10.80 7.24
CA VAL A 68 17.47 -12.03 6.79
C VAL A 68 16.74 -12.66 7.98
N VAL A 69 15.43 -12.88 7.83
CA VAL A 69 14.57 -13.50 8.84
C VAL A 69 13.93 -14.75 8.24
N GLY A 70 14.05 -15.89 8.92
CA GLY A 70 13.40 -17.14 8.51
C GLY A 70 11.88 -17.12 8.75
N GLY A 71 11.14 -17.99 8.05
CA GLY A 71 9.69 -18.10 8.23
C GLY A 71 9.26 -18.46 9.65
N GLU A 72 9.94 -19.43 10.28
CA GLU A 72 9.65 -19.84 11.67
C GLU A 72 9.93 -18.71 12.68
N GLU A 73 11.03 -17.98 12.51
CA GLU A 73 11.37 -16.83 13.35
C GLU A 73 10.34 -15.71 13.19
N ALA A 74 9.93 -15.43 11.95
CA ALA A 74 8.91 -14.43 11.65
C ALA A 74 7.58 -14.73 12.35
N ILE A 75 7.15 -16.00 12.37
CA ILE A 75 5.94 -16.43 13.09
C ILE A 75 6.14 -16.29 14.61
N ASN A 76 7.27 -16.79 15.13
CA ASN A 76 7.54 -16.78 16.57
C ASN A 76 7.64 -15.36 17.15
N TRP A 77 8.11 -14.39 16.37
CA TRP A 77 8.17 -12.98 16.76
C TRP A 77 6.88 -12.22 16.48
N GLY A 78 5.89 -12.83 15.83
CA GLY A 78 4.64 -12.19 15.46
C GLY A 78 4.81 -11.12 14.39
N LEU A 79 5.76 -11.29 13.45
CA LEU A 79 5.91 -10.40 12.32
C LEU A 79 4.68 -10.50 11.39
N SER A 80 4.26 -9.36 10.83
CA SER A 80 3.06 -9.27 10.00
C SER A 80 3.31 -8.51 8.70
N GLY A 81 2.45 -8.71 7.70
CA GLY A 81 2.44 -7.92 6.47
C GLY A 81 3.68 -8.19 5.59
N PRO A 82 4.34 -7.15 5.05
CA PRO A 82 5.45 -7.33 4.10
C PRO A 82 6.62 -8.14 4.67
N MET A 83 6.91 -8.03 5.97
CA MET A 83 8.00 -8.79 6.61
C MET A 83 7.75 -10.30 6.59
N LEU A 84 6.50 -10.71 6.80
CA LEU A 84 6.10 -12.12 6.77
C LEU A 84 6.08 -12.68 5.34
N ARG A 85 5.68 -11.85 4.36
CA ARG A 85 5.74 -12.23 2.94
C ARG A 85 7.17 -12.36 2.44
N ALA A 86 8.05 -11.45 2.85
CA ALA A 86 9.47 -11.49 2.49
C ALA A 86 10.19 -12.74 3.05
N SER A 87 9.73 -13.30 4.17
CA SER A 87 10.26 -14.56 4.72
C SER A 87 9.70 -15.83 4.04
N GLY A 88 8.91 -15.69 2.98
CA GLY A 88 8.38 -16.78 2.17
C GLY A 88 7.00 -17.30 2.60
N ILE A 89 6.37 -16.66 3.59
CA ILE A 89 5.04 -17.04 4.05
C ILE A 89 4.00 -16.16 3.34
N GLN A 90 3.23 -16.75 2.42
CA GLN A 90 2.15 -16.07 1.69
C GLN A 90 0.93 -15.86 2.59
N TRP A 91 1.04 -14.92 3.53
CA TRP A 91 -0.01 -14.56 4.48
C TRP A 91 -0.39 -13.09 4.32
N ASP A 92 -1.64 -12.83 3.91
CA ASP A 92 -2.21 -11.49 3.80
C ASP A 92 -3.67 -11.50 4.24
N LEU A 93 -4.01 -10.65 5.23
CA LEU A 93 -5.35 -10.60 5.81
C LEU A 93 -6.43 -10.22 4.78
N ARG A 94 -6.07 -9.46 3.73
CA ARG A 94 -7.02 -9.06 2.68
C ARG A 94 -7.53 -10.24 1.86
N LYS A 95 -6.76 -11.32 1.76
CA LYS A 95 -7.17 -12.56 1.06
C LYS A 95 -7.72 -13.63 1.99
N ILE A 96 -7.45 -13.55 3.29
CA ILE A 96 -7.80 -14.61 4.25
C ILE A 96 -9.10 -14.26 5.00
N ASP A 97 -9.22 -13.02 5.45
CA ASP A 97 -10.36 -12.55 6.24
C ASP A 97 -11.44 -11.91 5.35
N HIS A 98 -11.15 -11.77 4.05
CA HIS A 98 -12.11 -11.34 3.01
C HIS A 98 -12.88 -10.06 3.39
N TYR A 99 -12.21 -9.11 4.06
CA TYR A 99 -12.87 -7.92 4.59
C TYR A 99 -13.15 -6.89 3.48
N GLU A 100 -14.19 -6.07 3.68
CA GLU A 100 -14.66 -5.08 2.70
C GLU A 100 -14.93 -5.70 1.32
N CYS A 101 -14.41 -5.12 0.24
CA CYS A 101 -14.59 -5.59 -1.13
C CYS A 101 -13.31 -6.18 -1.73
N TYR A 102 -12.32 -6.56 -0.91
CA TYR A 102 -11.04 -7.08 -1.41
C TYR A 102 -11.17 -8.38 -2.22
N ASP A 103 -12.25 -9.13 -2.00
CA ASP A 103 -12.60 -10.36 -2.72
C ASP A 103 -13.20 -10.16 -4.09
N GLU A 104 -13.70 -8.95 -4.38
CA GLU A 104 -14.28 -8.62 -5.68
C GLU A 104 -13.19 -8.32 -6.73
N PHE A 105 -11.93 -8.19 -6.29
CA PHE A 105 -10.80 -7.85 -7.16
C PHE A 105 -9.91 -9.06 -7.45
N ASP A 106 -9.47 -9.16 -8.70
CA ASP A 106 -8.45 -10.12 -9.13
C ASP A 106 -7.05 -9.57 -8.87
N TRP A 107 -6.36 -10.14 -7.89
CA TRP A 107 -5.00 -9.75 -7.49
C TRP A 107 -4.30 -10.87 -6.72
N GLU A 108 -2.97 -10.87 -6.75
CA GLU A 108 -2.13 -11.89 -6.13
C GLU A 108 -1.27 -11.32 -5.01
N VAL A 109 -1.01 -12.15 -3.99
CA VAL A 109 -0.10 -11.80 -2.89
C VAL A 109 1.34 -11.86 -3.42
N GLN A 110 2.08 -10.76 -3.22
CA GLN A 110 3.49 -10.60 -3.62
C GLN A 110 4.42 -11.52 -2.85
#